data_AF-A0A2H5P660-F1
#
_entry.id   AF-A0A2H5P660-F1
#
_cell.length_a   1.000
_cell.length_b   1.000
_cell.length_c   1.000
_cell.angle_alpha   90.00
_cell.angle_beta   90.00
_cell.angle_gamma   90.00
#
_symmetry.space_group_name_H-M   'P 1'
#
loop_
_entity.id
_entity.type
_entity.pdbx_description
1 polymer ?
#
loop_
_entity_poly.entity_id
_entity_poly.type
_entity_poly.pdbx_seq_one_letter_code
_entity_poly.pdbx_strand_id
1 'polypeptide(L)'
;MMDNQNKTNWWHFHALKLNNGKIYRVWIDYKDSFLGVSIAPAKMKKPLWPLLNVFIDLSDFFLDEMYAGFCAATGQLIGNHKILSWSFSN
;
A
#
# COMPACT_ATOMS: atom_id res chain seq x y z
N MET A 1 41.10 -25.45 -4.38
CA MET A 1 40.27 -24.93 -5.49
C MET A 1 39.34 -23.87 -4.91
N MET A 2 39.20 -22.78 -5.66
CA MET A 2 38.55 -21.53 -5.28
C MET A 2 37.04 -21.68 -4.99
N ASP A 3 36.56 -20.87 -4.03
CA ASP A 3 35.34 -20.05 -4.06
C ASP A 3 34.23 -20.44 -5.08
N ASN A 4 33.03 -20.71 -4.57
CA ASN A 4 31.78 -19.94 -4.79
C ASN A 4 30.61 -20.89 -4.47
N GLN A 5 29.68 -20.59 -3.56
CA GLN A 5 28.52 -19.77 -3.85
C GLN A 5 28.00 -19.16 -2.54
N ASN A 6 28.44 -17.94 -2.21
CA ASN A 6 27.62 -17.05 -1.39
C ASN A 6 26.34 -16.77 -2.18
N LYS A 7 25.27 -17.53 -1.91
CA LYS A 7 23.93 -17.17 -2.35
C LYS A 7 23.49 -15.93 -1.57
N THR A 8 23.98 -14.76 -1.99
CA THR A 8 23.33 -13.50 -1.62
C THR A 8 21.95 -13.54 -2.23
N ASN A 9 20.92 -13.66 -1.40
CA ASN A 9 19.55 -13.53 -1.85
C ASN A 9 19.40 -12.09 -2.37
N TRP A 10 19.29 -11.92 -3.70
CA TRP A 10 19.19 -10.63 -4.40
C TRP A 10 17.84 -9.91 -4.16
N TRP A 11 17.09 -10.35 -3.16
CA TRP A 11 15.83 -9.76 -2.72
C TRP A 11 16.10 -8.98 -1.44
N HIS A 12 16.21 -7.66 -1.57
CA HIS A 12 16.36 -6.78 -0.44
C HIS A 12 14.99 -6.21 -0.07
N PHE A 13 14.42 -6.69 1.04
CA PHE A 13 13.18 -6.12 1.56
C PHE A 13 13.45 -4.71 2.11
N HIS A 14 12.86 -3.71 1.47
CA HIS A 14 12.91 -2.33 1.95
C HIS A 14 11.75 -2.08 2.92
N ALA A 15 12.02 -2.21 4.22
CA ALA A 15 11.02 -1.97 5.25
C ALA A 15 10.51 -0.52 5.22
N LEU A 16 9.20 -0.36 5.09
CA LEU A 16 8.54 0.95 5.17
C LEU A 16 8.15 1.26 6.62
N LYS A 17 8.91 2.14 7.29
CA LYS A 17 8.62 2.59 8.66
C LYS A 17 7.60 3.73 8.65
N LEU A 18 6.34 3.42 8.93
CA LEU A 18 5.23 4.39 8.95
C LEU A 18 4.97 5.02 10.32
N ASN A 19 5.42 4.41 11.41
CA ASN A 19 5.30 4.98 12.76
C ASN A 19 6.35 6.08 12.98
N ASN A 20 6.19 7.21 12.29
CA ASN A 20 7.15 8.33 12.32
C ASN A 20 6.49 9.72 12.32
N GLY A 21 5.15 9.79 12.39
CA GLY A 21 4.38 11.04 12.41
C GLY A 21 4.38 11.84 11.09
N LYS A 22 5.05 11.37 10.03
CA LYS A 22 5.02 12.02 8.72
C LYS A 22 3.69 11.78 8.02
N ILE A 23 3.29 12.75 7.19
CA ILE A 23 2.08 12.63 6.37
C ILE A 23 2.43 11.89 5.08
N TYR A 24 1.68 10.84 4.81
CA TYR A 24 1.76 10.06 3.59
C TYR A 24 0.51 10.27 2.74
N ARG A 25 0.71 10.21 1.41
CA ARG A 25 -0.36 10.05 0.45
C ARG A 25 -0.32 8.63 -0.09
N VAL A 26 -1.49 8.00 -0.11
CA VAL A 26 -1.71 6.65 -0.64
C VAL A 26 -2.62 6.77 -1.85
N TRP A 27 -2.30 6.03 -2.91
CA TRP A 27 -3.15 5.85 -4.07
C TRP A 27 -3.54 4.39 -4.14
N ILE A 28 -4.83 4.14 -4.36
CA ILE A 28 -5.40 2.82 -4.59
C ILE A 28 -6.05 2.90 -5.96
N ASP A 29 -5.53 2.13 -6.91
CA ASP A 29 -6.06 2.08 -8.28
C ASP A 29 -6.51 0.66 -8.56
N TYR A 30 -7.72 0.50 -9.07
CA TYR A 30 -8.22 -0.77 -9.55
C TYR A 30 -8.59 -0.64 -11.02
N LYS A 31 -7.94 -1.44 -11.88
CA LYS A 31 -8.18 -1.43 -13.32
C LYS A 31 -7.83 -2.79 -13.91
N ASP A 32 -8.67 -3.30 -14.81
CA ASP A 32 -8.44 -4.56 -15.53
C ASP A 32 -8.12 -5.75 -14.58
N SER A 33 -8.82 -5.80 -13.43
CA SER A 33 -8.61 -6.77 -12.35
C SER A 33 -7.23 -6.72 -11.68
N PHE A 34 -6.51 -5.60 -11.83
CA PHE A 34 -5.30 -5.30 -11.07
C PHE A 34 -5.56 -4.25 -10.01
N LEU A 35 -5.23 -4.58 -8.76
CA LEU A 35 -5.19 -3.67 -7.63
C LEU A 35 -3.76 -3.17 -7.41
N GLY A 36 -3.54 -1.90 -7.69
CA GLY A 36 -2.31 -1.16 -7.43
C GLY A 36 -2.40 -0.34 -6.16
N VAL A 37 -1.38 -0.41 -5.30
CA VAL A 37 -1.23 0.47 -4.14
C VAL A 37 0.12 1.18 -4.21
N SER A 38 0.08 2.50 -4.30
CA SER A 38 1.26 3.36 -4.24
C SER A 38 1.23 4.19 -2.96
N ILE A 39 2.40 4.44 -2.36
CA ILE A 39 2.54 5.30 -1.19
C ILE A 39 3.77 6.19 -1.31
N ALA A 40 3.64 7.46 -0.92
CA ALA A 40 4.75 8.39 -0.85
C ALA A 40 4.51 9.46 0.23
N PRO A 41 5.55 10.15 0.73
CA PRO A 41 5.36 11.37 1.52
C PRO A 41 4.46 12.37 0.79
N ALA A 42 3.59 13.07 1.52
CA ALA A 42 2.48 13.84 0.93
C ALA A 42 2.87 14.93 -0.09
N LYS A 43 4.11 15.42 -0.05
CA LYS A 43 4.66 16.43 -0.98
C LYS A 43 5.35 15.82 -2.22
N MET A 44 5.32 14.50 -2.38
CA MET A 44 5.92 13.80 -3.51
C MET A 44 4.86 13.40 -4.53
N LYS A 45 5.29 13.26 -5.78
CA LYS A 45 4.45 12.71 -6.85
C LYS A 45 4.19 11.22 -6.59
N LYS A 46 3.11 10.70 -7.19
CA LYS A 46 2.82 9.27 -7.21
C LYS A 46 4.01 8.53 -7.82
N PRO A 47 4.59 7.52 -7.14
CA PRO A 47 5.64 6.69 -7.70
C PRO A 47 5.17 6.01 -9.00
N LEU A 48 6.08 5.88 -9.97
CA LEU A 48 5.81 5.16 -11.22
C LEU A 48 5.54 3.67 -10.97
N TRP A 49 6.26 3.09 -10.02
CA TRP A 49 6.13 1.70 -9.63
C TRP A 49 5.34 1.60 -8.32
N PRO A 50 4.19 0.93 -8.31
CA PRO A 50 3.41 0.76 -7.08
C PRO A 50 4.15 -0.14 -6.10
N LEU A 51 3.88 0.05 -4.81
CA LEU A 51 4.43 -0.79 -3.75
C LEU A 51 3.81 -2.20 -3.79
N LEU A 52 2.52 -2.28 -4.11
CA LEU A 52 1.77 -3.51 -4.30
C LEU A 52 1.09 -3.46 -5.66
N ASN A 53 1.17 -4.55 -6.42
CA ASN A 53 0.38 -4.74 -7.63
C ASN A 53 -0.05 -6.20 -7.68
N VAL A 54 -1.35 -6.44 -7.51
CA VAL A 54 -1.90 -7.81 -7.43
C VAL A 54 -3.05 -7.98 -8.39
N PHE A 55 -3.13 -9.16 -9.00
CA PHE A 55 -4.29 -9.57 -9.76
C PHE A 55 -5.35 -10.07 -8.78
N ILE A 56 -6.52 -9.42 -8.78
CA ILE A 56 -7.68 -9.79 -7.98
C ILE A 56 -8.94 -9.44 -8.77
N ASP A 57 -9.77 -10.43 -9.04
CA ASP A 57 -11.09 -10.18 -9.64
C ASP A 57 -12.08 -9.83 -8.52
N LEU A 58 -12.52 -8.58 -8.49
CA LEU A 58 -13.49 -8.09 -7.51
C LEU A 58 -14.95 -8.39 -7.89
N SER A 59 -15.21 -8.90 -9.11
CA SER A 59 -16.57 -9.16 -9.60
C SER A 59 -17.31 -10.17 -8.73
N ASP A 60 -16.59 -11.15 -8.17
CA ASP A 60 -17.17 -12.17 -7.28
C ASP A 60 -17.49 -11.63 -5.87
N PHE A 61 -16.98 -10.45 -5.51
CA PHE A 61 -17.10 -9.87 -4.17
C PHE A 61 -17.98 -8.62 -4.13
N PHE A 62 -18.20 -7.99 -5.28
CA PHE A 62 -18.98 -6.78 -5.36
C PHE A 62 -20.48 -7.08 -5.35
N LEU A 63 -21.17 -6.40 -4.43
CA LEU A 63 -22.62 -6.33 -4.36
C LEU A 63 -23.10 -5.12 -5.16
N ASP A 64 -24.41 -5.08 -5.47
CA ASP A 64 -25.03 -3.95 -6.18
C ASP A 64 -24.75 -2.59 -5.52
N GLU A 65 -24.67 -2.58 -4.19
CA GLU A 65 -24.33 -1.40 -3.40
C GLU A 65 -23.25 -1.71 -2.38
N MET A 66 -22.21 -0.86 -2.32
CA MET A 66 -21.11 -0.98 -1.38
C MET A 66 -20.66 0.39 -0.89
N TYR A 67 -20.03 0.40 0.28
CA TYR A 67 -19.54 1.61 0.94
C TYR A 67 -18.01 1.56 1.04
N ALA A 68 -17.35 2.61 0.54
CA ALA A 68 -15.92 2.80 0.72
C ALA A 68 -15.66 3.65 1.98
N GLY A 69 -14.69 3.24 2.79
CA GLY A 69 -14.36 3.95 4.02
C GLY A 69 -13.05 3.49 4.64
N PHE A 70 -12.77 4.00 5.84
CA PHE A 70 -11.57 3.66 6.59
C PHE A 70 -11.96 3.06 7.95
N CYS A 71 -11.22 2.06 8.38
CA CYS A 71 -11.28 1.53 9.74
C CYS A 71 -9.86 1.43 10.30
N ALA A 72 -9.70 1.71 11.60
CA ALA A 72 -8.44 1.55 12.29
C ALA A 72 -8.69 1.20 13.76
N ALA A 73 -7.73 0.51 14.37
CA ALA A 73 -7.75 0.16 15.78
C ALA A 73 -6.35 0.30 16.36
N THR A 74 -6.27 0.84 17.57
CA THR A 74 -5.09 0.75 18.41
C THR A 74 -5.27 -0.46 19.32
N GLY A 75 -4.41 -1.47 19.20
CA GLY A 75 -4.39 -2.62 20.12
C GLY A 75 -3.90 -2.21 21.51
N GLN A 76 -2.96 -2.94 22.08
CA GLN A 76 -2.36 -2.59 23.39
C GLN A 76 -1.44 -1.35 23.36
N LEU A 77 -1.15 -0.80 22.17
CA LEU A 77 -0.24 0.33 21.98
C LEU A 77 -1.01 1.61 21.64
N ILE A 78 -0.36 2.76 21.83
CA ILE A 78 -0.91 4.07 21.48
C ILE A 78 -0.47 4.44 20.06
N GLY A 79 -1.42 4.81 19.20
CA GLY A 79 -1.17 5.27 17.84
C GLY A 79 -2.30 6.19 17.35
N ASN A 80 -1.95 7.21 16.57
CA ASN A 80 -2.95 8.07 15.95
C ASN A 80 -3.21 7.61 14.51
N HIS A 81 -4.46 7.37 14.16
CA HIS A 81 -4.91 7.08 12.79
C HIS A 81 -5.75 8.25 12.30
N LYS A 82 -5.17 9.10 11.43
CA LYS A 82 -5.82 10.34 10.96
C LYS A 82 -5.84 10.39 9.45
N ILE A 83 -7.03 10.54 8.88
CA ILE A 83 -7.23 10.88 7.47
C ILE A 83 -7.36 12.39 7.37
N LEU A 84 -6.39 13.04 6.70
CA LEU A 84 -6.40 14.50 6.54
C LEU A 84 -7.26 14.96 5.36
N SER A 85 -7.36 14.12 4.33
CA SER A 85 -8.15 14.35 3.13
C SER A 85 -8.29 13.02 2.38
N TRP A 86 -9.39 12.85 1.66
CA TRP A 86 -9.64 11.71 0.79
C TRP A 86 -10.48 12.15 -0.41
N SER A 87 -10.32 11.44 -1.52
CA SER A 87 -11.18 11.54 -2.69
C SER A 87 -11.39 10.13 -3.25
N PHE A 88 -12.56 9.88 -3.81
CA PHE A 88 -12.93 8.60 -4.38
C PHE A 88 -13.63 8.83 -5.72
N SER A 89 -13.33 7.96 -6.70
CA SER A 89 -14.01 7.89 -7.98
C SER A 89 -14.12 6.41 -8.35
N ASN A 90 -15.30 6.03 -8.82
CA ASN A 90 -15.54 4.74 -9.47
C ASN A 90 -15.60 4.98 -10.99
#